data_AF-A0A7C6V2J3-F1
#
_entry.id   AF-A0A7C6V2J3-F1
#
_cell.length_a   1.000
_cell.length_b   1.000
_cell.length_c   1.000
_cell.angle_alpha   90.00
_cell.angle_beta   90.00
_cell.angle_gamma   90.00
#
_symmetry.space_group_name_H-M   'P 1'
#
loop_
_entity.id
_entity.type
_entity.pdbx_description
1 polymer ?
#
loop_
_entity_poly.entity_id
_entity_poly.type
_entity_poly.pdbx_seq_one_letter_code
_entity_poly.pdbx_strand_id
1 'polypeptide(L)'
;MVSTVDTAPHVVDPQNPGAVDEIVNLGEFWDVSVLSKHKEAIISVNERVGRHFATAYSSLLMAKMVREEEKSYRSEAFCCSRFNNLTGDLFRKVFGEKLMWGGGQPKDRHLFASAITPNGIVHHLTTVLDEVEFLYMVEGEPGSGKELIFTELAGYAYRSGLKVDVYHCAFDPAQVDLVVLPERRVAVINLFPELAFEPASLPNLKMCEKFDTNACLDAGKLNDYAEELAWAREIYDRCLDRALRHIKKAKQVHDEMERYYVEAMDFDGVEAKRREILARILAYAQ
;
A
#
# COMPACT_ATOMS: atom_id res chain seq x y z
N MET A 1 -1.73 -1.30 9.44
CA MET A 1 -3.21 -1.25 9.47
C MET A 1 -3.65 -0.95 8.05
N VAL A 2 -4.27 -1.91 7.35
CA VAL A 2 -4.69 -1.75 5.95
C VAL A 2 -5.94 -0.88 5.95
N SER A 3 -5.86 0.31 5.37
CA SER A 3 -7.00 1.19 5.16
C SER A 3 -7.78 0.70 3.94
N THR A 4 -8.74 -0.20 4.15
CA THR A 4 -9.75 -0.53 3.13
C THR A 4 -10.91 0.44 3.29
N VAL A 5 -11.32 1.09 2.20
CA VAL A 5 -12.45 2.05 2.12
C VAL A 5 -13.82 1.41 2.45
N ASP A 6 -13.87 0.10 2.68
CA ASP A 6 -15.10 -0.71 2.87
C ASP A 6 -15.19 -1.42 4.24
N THR A 7 -14.59 -0.90 5.33
CA THR A 7 -14.77 -1.50 6.67
C THR A 7 -15.21 -0.51 7.75
N ALA A 8 -16.41 -0.77 8.30
CA ALA A 8 -17.15 0.01 9.30
C ALA A 8 -17.43 1.48 8.88
N PRO A 9 -18.52 2.12 9.34
CA PRO A 9 -18.68 3.56 9.12
C PRO A 9 -17.43 4.25 9.67
N HIS A 10 -16.66 4.89 8.79
CA HIS A 10 -15.48 5.66 9.13
C HIS A 10 -15.95 6.93 9.86
N VAL A 11 -16.26 6.78 11.14
CA VAL A 11 -16.52 7.91 12.02
C VAL A 11 -15.18 8.62 12.22
N VAL A 12 -15.07 9.82 11.64
CA VAL A 12 -14.00 10.74 11.99
C VAL A 12 -14.49 11.50 13.21
N ASP A 13 -14.07 11.04 14.38
CA ASP A 13 -14.39 11.74 15.62
C ASP A 13 -13.68 13.11 15.63
N PRO A 14 -14.40 14.21 15.91
CA PRO A 14 -13.79 15.53 16.01
C PRO A 14 -12.81 15.56 17.19
N GLN A 15 -11.62 16.12 16.99
CA GLN A 15 -10.65 16.26 18.07
C GLN A 15 -10.99 17.45 18.97
N ASN A 16 -11.55 18.51 18.38
CA ASN A 16 -11.91 19.75 19.04
C ASN A 16 -13.34 20.16 18.62
N PRO A 17 -14.37 19.36 18.96
CA PRO A 17 -15.75 19.59 18.54
C PRO A 17 -16.25 20.96 18.99
N GLY A 18 -16.86 21.70 18.05
CA GLY A 18 -17.43 23.02 18.28
C GLY A 18 -16.44 24.17 18.33
N ALA A 19 -15.13 23.90 18.43
CA ALA A 19 -14.08 24.92 18.32
C ALA A 19 -13.58 25.04 16.87
N VAL A 20 -13.17 23.92 16.27
CA VAL A 20 -12.72 23.87 14.86
C VAL A 20 -13.27 22.66 14.09
N ASP A 21 -13.84 21.67 14.80
CA ASP A 21 -14.38 20.45 14.19
C ASP A 21 -15.91 20.38 14.37
N GLU A 22 -16.59 19.76 13.41
CA GLU A 22 -18.05 19.55 13.42
C GLU A 22 -18.38 18.13 12.94
N ILE A 23 -19.36 17.49 13.59
CA ILE A 23 -19.90 16.20 13.15
C ILE A 23 -21.01 16.46 12.14
N VAL A 24 -20.85 15.92 10.94
CA VAL A 24 -21.91 15.90 9.93
C VAL A 24 -22.60 14.54 10.00
N ASN A 25 -23.80 14.52 10.61
CA ASN A 25 -24.58 13.29 10.74
C ASN A 25 -25.46 13.05 9.51
N LEU A 26 -24.97 12.26 8.55
CA LEU A 26 -25.77 11.88 7.38
C LEU A 26 -26.83 10.82 7.68
N GLY A 27 -26.81 10.22 8.88
CA GLY A 27 -27.80 9.23 9.29
C GLY A 27 -29.19 9.81 9.57
N GLU A 28 -29.32 11.13 9.67
CA GLU A 28 -30.61 11.82 9.82
C GLU A 28 -31.50 11.70 8.58
N PHE A 29 -30.91 11.37 7.43
CA PHE A 29 -31.60 11.22 6.14
C PHE A 29 -32.02 9.77 5.83
N TRP A 30 -31.92 8.85 6.81
CA TRP A 30 -32.41 7.48 6.65
C TRP A 30 -33.86 7.33 7.10
N ASP A 31 -34.67 6.66 6.27
CA ASP A 31 -35.96 6.13 6.66
C ASP A 31 -35.78 4.85 7.50
N VAL A 32 -35.76 5.03 8.81
CA VAL A 32 -35.64 3.95 9.80
C VAL A 32 -36.79 2.93 9.68
N SER A 33 -37.97 3.35 9.20
CA SER A 33 -39.12 2.46 9.03
C SER A 33 -38.92 1.45 7.90
N VAL A 34 -38.16 1.82 6.86
CA VAL A 34 -37.73 0.91 5.79
C VAL A 34 -36.66 -0.05 6.31
N LEU A 35 -35.60 0.48 6.93
CA LEU A 35 -34.48 -0.33 7.42
C LEU A 35 -34.90 -1.36 8.49
N SER A 36 -35.79 -0.96 9.41
CA SER A 36 -36.25 -1.83 10.50
C SER A 36 -36.99 -3.09 10.02
N LYS A 37 -37.65 -3.03 8.85
CA LYS A 37 -38.28 -4.20 8.20
C LYS A 37 -37.26 -5.22 7.72
N HIS A 38 -36.04 -4.78 7.43
CA HIS A 38 -34.96 -5.61 6.91
C HIS A 38 -33.84 -5.87 7.93
N LYS A 39 -34.06 -5.53 9.22
CA LYS A 39 -33.03 -5.57 10.28
C LYS A 39 -32.26 -6.90 10.34
N GLU A 40 -32.95 -8.03 10.26
CA GLU A 40 -32.35 -9.37 10.40
C GLU A 40 -31.48 -9.71 9.19
N ALA A 41 -31.93 -9.32 7.99
CA ALA A 41 -31.15 -9.48 6.76
C ALA A 41 -29.90 -8.60 6.79
N ILE A 42 -30.03 -7.33 7.19
CA ILE A 42 -28.90 -6.39 7.32
C ILE A 42 -27.85 -6.92 8.30
N ILE A 43 -28.27 -7.36 9.49
CA ILE A 43 -27.36 -7.94 10.50
C ILE A 43 -26.64 -9.17 9.95
N SER A 44 -27.38 -10.10 9.35
CA SER A 44 -26.80 -11.33 8.79
C SER A 44 -25.81 -11.07 7.65
N VAL A 45 -26.12 -10.12 6.77
CA VAL A 45 -25.24 -9.69 5.68
C VAL A 45 -23.96 -9.07 6.25
N ASN A 46 -24.06 -8.19 7.25
CA ASN A 46 -22.92 -7.57 7.90
C ASN A 46 -21.99 -8.61 8.58
N GLU A 47 -22.56 -9.61 9.26
CA GLU A 47 -21.80 -10.72 9.83
C GLU A 47 -21.04 -11.52 8.75
N ARG A 48 -21.68 -11.76 7.60
CA ARG A 48 -21.05 -12.44 6.45
C ARG A 48 -19.91 -11.63 5.86
N VAL A 49 -20.05 -10.31 5.73
CA VAL A 49 -18.97 -9.39 5.32
C VAL A 49 -17.79 -9.53 6.28
N GLY A 50 -18.05 -9.44 7.59
CA GLY A 50 -17.03 -9.63 8.63
C GLY A 50 -16.32 -10.98 8.53
N ARG A 51 -17.05 -12.06 8.27
CA ARG A 51 -16.49 -13.42 8.08
C ARG A 51 -15.60 -13.53 6.83
N HIS A 52 -15.96 -12.85 5.75
CA HIS A 52 -15.13 -12.78 4.55
C HIS A 52 -13.83 -12.03 4.80
N PHE A 53 -13.89 -10.84 5.44
CA PHE A 53 -12.68 -10.11 5.82
C PHE A 53 -11.79 -10.89 6.78
N ALA A 54 -12.36 -11.51 7.82
CA ALA A 54 -11.59 -12.36 8.74
C ALA A 54 -10.84 -13.48 8.00
N THR A 55 -11.49 -14.11 7.02
CA THR A 55 -10.87 -15.17 6.20
C THR A 55 -9.79 -14.61 5.27
N ALA A 56 -9.99 -13.42 4.70
CA ALA A 56 -8.98 -12.74 3.90
C ALA A 56 -7.75 -12.41 4.73
N TYR A 57 -7.90 -11.81 5.92
CA TYR A 57 -6.79 -11.45 6.80
C TYR A 57 -6.02 -12.68 7.29
N SER A 58 -6.71 -13.77 7.66
CA SER A 58 -6.03 -15.04 7.97
C SER A 58 -5.23 -15.55 6.77
N SER A 59 -5.74 -15.38 5.55
CA SER A 59 -5.05 -15.83 4.33
C SER A 59 -3.80 -14.98 4.02
N LEU A 60 -3.88 -13.66 4.22
CA LEU A 60 -2.71 -12.77 4.11
C LEU A 60 -1.65 -13.10 5.18
N LEU A 61 -2.07 -13.42 6.41
CA LEU A 61 -1.15 -13.82 7.46
C LEU A 61 -0.42 -15.13 7.12
N MET A 62 -1.14 -16.13 6.58
CA MET A 62 -0.52 -17.37 6.11
C MET A 62 0.47 -17.09 4.97
N ALA A 63 0.09 -16.26 3.99
CA ALA A 63 1.00 -15.85 2.92
C ALA A 63 2.27 -15.18 3.48
N LYS A 64 2.14 -14.34 4.52
CA LYS A 64 3.28 -13.68 5.16
C LYS A 64 4.21 -14.70 5.82
N MET A 65 3.67 -15.69 6.54
CA MET A 65 4.48 -16.74 7.17
C MET A 65 5.31 -17.51 6.15
N VAL A 66 4.69 -17.92 5.04
CA VAL A 66 5.37 -18.64 3.95
C VAL A 66 6.42 -17.76 3.26
N ARG A 67 6.13 -16.46 3.11
CA ARG A 67 7.10 -15.49 2.60
C ARG A 67 8.32 -15.33 3.51
N GLU A 68 8.17 -15.46 4.82
CA GLU A 68 9.31 -15.45 5.76
C GLU A 68 10.12 -16.75 5.72
N GLU A 69 9.47 -17.89 5.56
CA GLU A 69 10.13 -19.17 5.28
C GLU A 69 10.95 -19.09 3.98
N GLU A 70 10.35 -18.60 2.90
CA GLU A 70 11.00 -18.37 1.61
C GLU A 70 12.26 -17.48 1.73
N LYS A 71 12.19 -16.43 2.55
CA LYS A 71 13.34 -15.55 2.84
C LYS A 71 14.44 -16.28 3.61
N SER A 72 14.10 -17.18 4.53
CA SER A 72 15.10 -17.89 5.34
C SER A 72 16.05 -18.74 4.48
N TYR A 73 15.54 -19.47 3.50
CA TYR A 73 16.38 -20.25 2.57
C TYR A 73 17.33 -19.34 1.77
N ARG A 74 16.81 -18.21 1.27
CA ARG A 74 17.63 -17.26 0.50
C ARG A 74 18.65 -16.51 1.34
N SER A 75 18.39 -16.33 2.64
CA SER A 75 19.35 -15.73 3.55
C SER A 75 20.64 -16.55 3.68
N GLU A 76 20.56 -17.89 3.58
CA GLU A 76 21.72 -18.77 3.61
C GLU A 76 22.56 -18.69 2.32
N ALA A 77 21.92 -18.32 1.22
CA ALA A 77 22.55 -18.07 -0.08
C ALA A 77 22.98 -16.61 -0.29
N PHE A 78 22.69 -15.72 0.66
CA PHE A 78 22.94 -14.28 0.51
C PHE A 78 24.43 -13.93 0.57
N CYS A 79 24.92 -13.20 -0.42
CA CYS A 79 26.30 -12.78 -0.55
C CYS A 79 26.45 -11.29 -0.25
N CYS A 80 26.85 -10.97 0.98
CA CYS A 80 26.96 -9.58 1.45
C CYS A 80 27.90 -8.71 0.61
N SER A 81 28.99 -9.26 0.06
CA SER A 81 29.92 -8.47 -0.77
C SER A 81 29.30 -8.04 -2.09
N ARG A 82 28.57 -8.94 -2.77
CA ARG A 82 27.82 -8.65 -4.00
C ARG A 82 26.72 -7.64 -3.72
N PHE A 83 26.00 -7.82 -2.61
CA PHE A 83 24.98 -6.87 -2.14
C PHE A 83 25.56 -5.47 -1.90
N ASN A 84 26.62 -5.34 -1.11
CA ASN A 84 27.23 -4.05 -0.79
C ASN A 84 27.72 -3.31 -2.05
N ASN A 85 28.24 -4.04 -3.04
CA ASN A 85 28.66 -3.45 -4.32
C ASN A 85 27.46 -2.92 -5.12
N LEU A 86 26.39 -3.71 -5.23
CA LEU A 86 25.16 -3.35 -5.93
C LEU A 86 24.47 -2.15 -5.26
N THR A 87 24.27 -2.22 -3.94
CA THR A 87 23.68 -1.14 -3.14
C THR A 87 24.52 0.12 -3.19
N GLY A 88 25.86 0.00 -3.11
CA GLY A 88 26.76 1.15 -3.26
C GLY A 88 26.66 1.82 -4.62
N ASP A 89 26.43 1.06 -5.70
CA ASP A 89 26.21 1.62 -7.04
C ASP A 89 24.89 2.38 -7.15
N LEU A 90 23.80 1.77 -6.68
CA LEU A 90 22.49 2.42 -6.58
C LEU A 90 22.58 3.73 -5.77
N PHE A 91 23.22 3.70 -4.60
CA PHE A 91 23.34 4.87 -3.74
C PHE A 91 24.17 5.98 -4.39
N ARG A 92 25.26 5.65 -5.08
CA ARG A 92 26.04 6.64 -5.84
C ARG A 92 25.21 7.31 -6.94
N LYS A 93 24.34 6.55 -7.62
CA LYS A 93 23.46 7.07 -8.66
C LYS A 93 22.34 7.95 -8.07
N VAL A 94 21.73 7.55 -6.96
CA VAL A 94 20.66 8.31 -6.29
C VAL A 94 21.19 9.58 -5.59
N PHE A 95 22.32 9.48 -4.90
CA PHE A 95 22.80 10.54 -4.02
C PHE A 95 23.97 11.36 -4.57
N GLY A 96 24.72 10.82 -5.54
CA GLY A 96 26.00 11.34 -6.01
C GLY A 96 27.20 10.76 -5.25
N GLU A 97 28.42 11.18 -5.62
CA GLU A 97 29.66 10.65 -5.04
C GLU A 97 30.01 11.19 -3.64
N LYS A 98 29.47 12.36 -3.26
CA LYS A 98 29.76 12.99 -1.96
C LYS A 98 28.80 12.49 -0.89
N LEU A 99 29.36 12.01 0.22
CA LEU A 99 28.62 11.74 1.44
C LEU A 99 28.03 13.05 1.98
N MET A 100 26.71 13.09 2.12
CA MET A 100 25.98 14.25 2.63
C MET A 100 25.46 13.88 4.01
N TRP A 101 25.92 14.55 5.06
CA TRP A 101 25.45 14.31 6.43
C TRP A 101 25.09 15.63 7.09
N GLY A 102 23.94 15.67 7.79
CA GLY A 102 23.57 16.80 8.66
C GLY A 102 23.30 18.13 7.93
N GLY A 103 23.12 18.12 6.61
CA GLY A 103 22.54 19.26 5.88
C GLY A 103 21.02 19.32 6.09
N GLY A 104 20.40 20.45 5.74
CA GLY A 104 18.93 20.58 5.65
C GLY A 104 18.15 20.37 6.97
N GLN A 105 16.82 20.25 6.84
CA GLN A 105 15.91 19.83 7.90
C GLN A 105 15.17 18.59 7.40
N PRO A 106 15.53 17.40 7.89
CA PRO A 106 14.95 16.17 7.36
C PRO A 106 13.46 16.10 7.66
N LYS A 107 12.70 15.67 6.67
CA LYS A 107 11.26 15.47 6.81
C LYS A 107 10.86 14.25 6.00
N ASP A 108 10.33 13.25 6.70
CA ASP A 108 9.71 12.10 6.09
C ASP A 108 8.20 12.17 6.15
N ARG A 109 7.57 11.55 5.16
CA ARG A 109 6.13 11.30 5.11
C ARG A 109 5.93 9.85 4.71
N HIS A 110 5.10 9.15 5.47
CA HIS A 110 4.82 7.74 5.26
C HIS A 110 3.43 7.54 4.64
N LEU A 111 3.36 6.82 3.53
CA LEU A 111 2.17 6.67 2.68
C LEU A 111 2.07 5.24 2.15
N PHE A 112 1.04 4.96 1.34
CA PHE A 112 0.91 3.76 0.53
C PHE A 112 0.68 4.18 -0.92
N ALA A 113 1.39 3.56 -1.87
CA ALA A 113 1.18 3.78 -3.30
C ALA A 113 0.24 2.72 -3.91
N SER A 114 0.04 1.63 -3.18
CA SER A 114 -0.76 0.47 -3.57
C SER A 114 -1.74 0.07 -2.46
N ALA A 115 -2.76 -0.70 -2.82
CA ALA A 115 -3.74 -1.27 -1.92
C ALA A 115 -4.20 -2.65 -2.40
N ILE A 116 -4.54 -3.53 -1.46
CA ILE A 116 -5.21 -4.80 -1.75
C ILE A 116 -6.71 -4.55 -1.73
N THR A 117 -7.36 -4.67 -2.89
CA THR A 117 -8.77 -4.28 -3.10
C THR A 117 -9.60 -5.46 -3.65
N PRO A 118 -10.93 -5.33 -3.69
CA PRO A 118 -11.81 -6.28 -4.39
C PRO A 118 -11.47 -6.49 -5.87
N ASN A 119 -10.79 -5.53 -6.49
CA ASN A 119 -10.32 -5.58 -7.88
C ASN A 119 -8.90 -6.15 -8.01
N GLY A 120 -8.32 -6.67 -6.93
CA GLY A 120 -6.92 -7.10 -6.90
C GLY A 120 -6.01 -6.04 -6.27
N ILE A 121 -4.71 -6.16 -6.53
CA ILE A 121 -3.72 -5.18 -6.11
C ILE A 121 -3.81 -3.98 -7.07
N VAL A 122 -4.14 -2.81 -6.53
CA VAL A 122 -4.29 -1.56 -7.28
C VAL A 122 -3.24 -0.58 -6.82
N HIS A 123 -2.71 0.24 -7.72
CA HIS A 123 -1.73 1.27 -7.38
C HIS A 123 -1.96 2.58 -8.14
N HIS A 124 -1.46 3.68 -7.59
CA HIS A 124 -1.51 5.01 -8.20
C HIS A 124 -0.10 5.55 -8.52
N LEU A 125 0.82 4.67 -8.90
CA LEU A 125 2.22 5.00 -9.20
C LEU A 125 2.38 6.10 -10.25
N THR A 126 1.53 6.16 -11.28
CA THR A 126 1.60 7.22 -12.30
C THR A 126 1.37 8.61 -11.73
N THR A 127 0.47 8.74 -10.75
CA THR A 127 0.24 10.00 -10.03
C THR A 127 1.32 10.28 -9.01
N VAL A 128 1.82 9.25 -8.32
CA VAL A 128 2.89 9.39 -7.32
C VAL A 128 4.23 9.79 -7.94
N LEU A 129 4.49 9.34 -9.18
CA LEU A 129 5.76 9.50 -9.90
C LEU A 129 5.66 10.51 -11.05
N ASP A 130 4.63 11.35 -11.08
CA ASP A 130 4.37 12.29 -12.17
C ASP A 130 5.53 13.27 -12.42
N GLU A 131 6.12 13.80 -11.36
CA GLU A 131 7.24 14.76 -11.36
C GLU A 131 8.64 14.07 -11.34
N VAL A 132 8.69 12.74 -11.37
CA VAL A 132 9.94 11.97 -11.31
C VAL A 132 10.65 11.98 -12.67
N GLU A 133 11.93 12.30 -12.65
CA GLU A 133 12.79 12.31 -13.85
C GLU A 133 13.74 11.10 -13.89
N PHE A 134 14.13 10.58 -12.72
CA PHE A 134 15.07 9.47 -12.59
C PHE A 134 14.45 8.36 -11.75
N LEU A 135 14.23 7.20 -12.37
CA LEU A 135 13.65 6.04 -11.73
C LEU A 135 14.66 4.89 -11.65
N TYR A 136 14.85 4.35 -10.45
CA TYR A 136 15.61 3.14 -10.22
C TYR A 136 14.66 2.02 -9.78
N MET A 137 14.61 0.94 -10.55
CA MET A 137 13.75 -0.20 -10.26
C MET A 137 14.60 -1.32 -9.67
N VAL A 138 14.25 -1.77 -8.47
CA VAL A 138 14.93 -2.87 -7.78
C VAL A 138 14.09 -4.12 -7.96
N GLU A 139 14.62 -5.11 -8.68
CA GLU A 139 13.98 -6.41 -8.88
C GLU A 139 14.73 -7.53 -8.15
N GLY A 140 14.07 -8.65 -7.98
CA GLY A 140 14.63 -9.86 -7.38
C GLY A 140 13.62 -10.60 -6.52
N GLU A 141 14.01 -11.77 -6.05
CA GLU A 141 13.18 -12.66 -5.26
C GLU A 141 13.10 -12.21 -3.78
N PRO A 142 12.08 -12.63 -3.01
CA PRO A 142 12.02 -12.34 -1.58
C PRO A 142 13.29 -12.77 -0.84
N GLY A 143 13.87 -11.92 0.00
CA GLY A 143 15.11 -12.26 0.71
C GLY A 143 16.39 -12.09 -0.11
N SER A 144 16.31 -11.53 -1.32
CA SER A 144 17.47 -11.10 -2.12
C SER A 144 18.12 -9.80 -1.61
N GLY A 145 17.56 -9.16 -0.57
CA GLY A 145 18.08 -7.94 0.05
C GLY A 145 17.33 -6.65 -0.33
N LYS A 146 16.23 -6.72 -1.08
CA LYS A 146 15.43 -5.54 -1.46
C LYS A 146 14.98 -4.75 -0.24
N GLU A 147 14.45 -5.43 0.77
CA GLU A 147 13.99 -4.83 2.03
C GLU A 147 15.09 -4.02 2.74
N LEU A 148 16.32 -4.52 2.70
CA LEU A 148 17.50 -3.84 3.24
C LEU A 148 17.82 -2.57 2.44
N ILE A 149 17.80 -2.66 1.09
CA ILE A 149 18.02 -1.50 0.22
C ILE A 149 17.07 -0.36 0.58
N PHE A 150 15.76 -0.62 0.66
CA PHE A 150 14.79 0.44 0.92
C PHE A 150 14.92 1.02 2.33
N THR A 151 15.18 0.18 3.33
CA THR A 151 15.41 0.61 4.72
C THR A 151 16.64 1.51 4.82
N GLU A 152 17.76 1.10 4.20
CA GLU A 152 19.00 1.87 4.18
C GLU A 152 18.85 3.16 3.37
N LEU A 153 18.16 3.11 2.23
CA LEU A 153 17.96 4.24 1.31
C LEU A 153 17.14 5.35 1.98
N ALA A 154 15.98 5.00 2.55
CA ALA A 154 15.13 5.97 3.26
C ALA A 154 15.86 6.57 4.45
N GLY A 155 16.54 5.74 5.25
CA GLY A 155 17.31 6.20 6.41
C GLY A 155 18.49 7.09 6.04
N TYR A 156 19.22 6.76 4.96
CA TYR A 156 20.31 7.57 4.46
C TYR A 156 19.83 8.91 3.92
N ALA A 157 18.75 8.92 3.13
CA ALA A 157 18.14 10.14 2.61
C ALA A 157 17.68 11.08 3.74
N TYR A 158 17.02 10.53 4.75
CA TYR A 158 16.61 11.27 5.94
C TYR A 158 17.83 11.84 6.68
N ARG A 159 18.84 11.04 7.00
CA ARG A 159 20.06 11.53 7.69
C ARG A 159 20.89 12.52 6.87
N SER A 160 20.69 12.54 5.55
CA SER A 160 21.28 13.51 4.63
C SER A 160 20.53 14.85 4.61
N GLY A 161 19.41 14.98 5.34
CA GLY A 161 18.64 16.21 5.42
C GLY A 161 17.55 16.38 4.38
N LEU A 162 17.25 15.34 3.61
CA LEU A 162 16.33 15.43 2.48
C LEU A 162 14.88 15.29 2.96
N LYS A 163 13.96 15.83 2.15
CA LYS A 163 12.57 15.42 2.19
C LYS A 163 12.42 14.05 1.54
N VAL A 164 11.77 13.13 2.23
CA VAL A 164 11.60 11.72 1.79
C VAL A 164 10.13 11.34 1.87
N ASP A 165 9.55 10.90 0.75
CA ASP A 165 8.25 10.23 0.78
C ASP A 165 8.48 8.71 0.75
N VAL A 166 8.08 8.03 1.82
CA VAL A 166 8.25 6.59 2.03
C VAL A 166 6.91 5.91 1.84
N TYR A 167 6.81 5.08 0.81
CA TYR A 167 5.59 4.35 0.47
C TYR A 167 5.73 2.89 0.89
N HIS A 168 4.91 2.51 1.87
CA HIS A 168 4.89 1.19 2.46
C HIS A 168 4.18 0.17 1.57
N CYS A 169 4.54 -1.09 1.76
CA CYS A 169 3.93 -2.21 1.07
C CYS A 169 2.51 -2.47 1.58
N ALA A 170 1.56 -2.59 0.66
CA ALA A 170 0.16 -2.87 1.00
C ALA A 170 -0.05 -4.27 1.63
N PHE A 171 0.85 -5.21 1.34
CA PHE A 171 0.83 -6.57 1.88
C PHE A 171 1.51 -6.66 3.26
N ASP A 172 2.69 -6.06 3.40
CA ASP A 172 3.41 -5.99 4.68
C ASP A 172 3.83 -4.55 5.00
N PRO A 173 3.03 -3.79 5.77
CA PRO A 173 3.28 -2.37 6.05
C PRO A 173 4.59 -2.04 6.78
N ALA A 174 5.32 -3.04 7.27
CA ALA A 174 6.67 -2.84 7.82
C ALA A 174 7.73 -2.70 6.72
N GLN A 175 7.41 -3.12 5.50
CA GLN A 175 8.28 -3.07 4.33
C GLN A 175 7.96 -1.85 3.47
N VAL A 176 8.96 -1.39 2.73
CA VAL A 176 8.86 -0.21 1.85
C VAL A 176 8.93 -0.68 0.40
N ASP A 177 7.94 -0.28 -0.40
CA ASP A 177 7.89 -0.58 -1.83
C ASP A 177 8.41 0.57 -2.69
N LEU A 178 8.40 1.80 -2.18
CA LEU A 178 8.81 2.97 -2.95
C LEU A 178 9.38 4.07 -2.04
N VAL A 179 10.49 4.65 -2.46
CA VAL A 179 11.08 5.85 -1.85
C VAL A 179 11.17 6.92 -2.92
N VAL A 180 10.57 8.07 -2.67
CA VAL A 180 10.64 9.25 -3.54
C VAL A 180 11.42 10.34 -2.82
N LEU A 181 12.34 10.98 -3.55
CA LEU A 181 13.08 12.17 -3.15
C LEU A 181 12.58 13.35 -4.01
N PRO A 182 11.49 14.04 -3.62
CA PRO A 182 10.80 14.98 -4.49
C PRO A 182 11.70 16.12 -4.99
N GLU A 183 12.54 16.66 -4.10
CA GLU A 183 13.46 17.75 -4.41
C GLU A 183 14.54 17.37 -5.43
N ARG A 184 14.84 16.06 -5.54
CA ARG A 184 15.78 15.52 -6.52
C ARG A 184 15.10 14.96 -7.77
N ARG A 185 13.77 14.86 -7.77
CA ARG A 185 12.98 14.17 -8.82
C ARG A 185 13.46 12.73 -9.06
N VAL A 186 13.88 12.06 -7.98
CA VAL A 186 14.38 10.68 -8.01
C VAL A 186 13.40 9.77 -7.27
N ALA A 187 13.14 8.60 -7.82
CA ALA A 187 12.42 7.53 -7.13
C ALA A 187 13.16 6.20 -7.24
N VAL A 188 13.06 5.40 -6.18
CA VAL A 188 13.49 3.99 -6.17
C VAL A 188 12.27 3.14 -5.87
N ILE A 189 11.96 2.16 -6.71
CA ILE A 189 10.76 1.31 -6.61
C ILE A 189 11.12 -0.17 -6.56
N ASN A 190 10.42 -0.91 -5.69
CA ASN A 190 10.49 -2.35 -5.56
C ASN A 190 9.62 -3.00 -6.65
N LEU A 191 10.20 -3.85 -7.49
CA LEU A 191 9.44 -4.65 -8.45
C LEU A 191 9.11 -6.01 -7.86
N PHE A 192 7.85 -6.39 -8.01
CA PHE A 192 7.33 -7.70 -7.61
C PHE A 192 6.36 -8.21 -8.68
N PRO A 193 6.13 -9.53 -8.77
CA PRO A 193 5.37 -10.13 -9.87
C PRO A 193 3.97 -9.57 -10.07
N GLU A 194 3.30 -9.17 -8.99
CA GLU A 194 1.94 -8.65 -9.00
C GLU A 194 1.85 -7.14 -9.34
N LEU A 195 2.99 -6.46 -9.51
CA LEU A 195 3.04 -5.03 -9.83
C LEU A 195 2.96 -4.80 -11.35
N ALA A 196 1.77 -4.43 -11.83
CA ALA A 196 1.54 -4.08 -13.24
C ALA A 196 1.93 -2.61 -13.54
N PHE A 197 3.23 -2.30 -13.46
CA PHE A 197 3.74 -0.95 -13.68
C PHE A 197 4.68 -0.84 -14.90
N GLU A 198 4.37 0.11 -15.78
CA GLU A 198 5.17 0.41 -16.98
C GLU A 198 5.80 1.80 -16.86
N PRO A 199 7.13 1.93 -16.72
CA PRO A 199 7.81 3.23 -16.61
C PRO A 199 7.55 4.17 -17.79
N ALA A 200 7.29 3.64 -18.98
CA ALA A 200 6.97 4.41 -20.18
C ALA A 200 5.67 5.24 -20.04
N SER A 201 4.84 4.94 -19.05
CA SER A 201 3.64 5.72 -18.72
C SER A 201 3.93 7.03 -17.99
N LEU A 202 5.18 7.26 -17.53
CA LEU A 202 5.55 8.46 -16.79
C LEU A 202 5.93 9.62 -17.74
N PRO A 203 5.28 10.79 -17.61
CA PRO A 203 5.41 11.87 -18.60
C PRO A 203 6.77 12.59 -18.55
N ASN A 204 7.41 12.67 -17.38
CA ASN A 204 8.64 13.44 -17.16
C ASN A 204 9.90 12.57 -17.05
N LEU A 205 9.78 11.26 -17.27
CA LEU A 205 10.86 10.31 -17.05
C LEU A 205 11.97 10.50 -18.10
N LYS A 206 13.18 10.79 -17.63
CA LYS A 206 14.38 10.96 -18.46
C LYS A 206 15.24 9.71 -18.47
N MET A 207 15.27 8.98 -17.35
CA MET A 207 16.09 7.80 -17.19
C MET A 207 15.39 6.77 -16.30
N CYS A 208 15.46 5.51 -16.73
CA CYS A 208 15.02 4.36 -15.97
C CYS A 208 16.14 3.32 -15.97
N GLU A 209 16.52 2.83 -14.78
CA GLU A 209 17.56 1.80 -14.64
C GLU A 209 17.10 0.69 -13.70
N LYS A 210 17.48 -0.55 -13.99
CA LYS A 210 17.11 -1.73 -13.21
C LYS A 210 18.29 -2.28 -12.42
N PHE A 211 18.01 -2.74 -11.21
CA PHE A 211 18.95 -3.37 -10.28
C PHE A 211 18.41 -4.73 -9.88
N ASP A 212 19.05 -5.80 -10.35
CA ASP A 212 18.66 -7.18 -10.01
C ASP A 212 19.42 -7.68 -8.78
N THR A 213 18.68 -7.77 -7.68
CA THR A 213 19.21 -8.26 -6.40
C THR A 213 19.39 -9.78 -6.35
N ASN A 214 18.84 -10.55 -7.30
CA ASN A 214 19.13 -11.98 -7.41
C ASN A 214 20.62 -12.23 -7.69
N ALA A 215 21.31 -11.27 -8.31
CA ALA A 215 22.76 -11.32 -8.49
C ALA A 215 23.53 -11.39 -7.15
N CYS A 216 22.88 -11.07 -6.02
CA CYS A 216 23.45 -11.17 -4.68
C CYS A 216 23.28 -12.56 -4.04
N LEU A 217 22.61 -13.50 -4.72
CA LEU A 217 22.37 -14.85 -4.21
C LEU A 217 23.35 -15.86 -4.84
N ASP A 218 23.78 -16.84 -4.05
CA ASP A 218 24.57 -17.98 -4.50
C ASP A 218 23.67 -19.04 -5.13
N ALA A 219 23.72 -19.16 -6.46
CA ALA A 219 22.88 -20.10 -7.21
C ALA A 219 23.15 -21.57 -6.84
N GLY A 220 24.38 -21.92 -6.44
CA GLY A 220 24.72 -23.27 -6.02
C GLY A 220 23.97 -23.64 -4.75
N LYS A 221 24.02 -22.76 -3.73
CA LYS A 221 23.26 -22.94 -2.49
C LYS A 221 21.75 -22.91 -2.69
N LEU A 222 21.24 -22.07 -3.58
CA LEU A 222 19.79 -22.03 -3.85
C LEU A 222 19.27 -23.32 -4.46
N ASN A 223 20.10 -24.03 -5.23
CA ASN A 223 19.72 -25.30 -5.82
C ASN A 223 19.47 -26.38 -4.74
N ASP A 224 20.10 -26.27 -3.57
CA ASP A 224 19.86 -27.18 -2.44
C ASP A 224 18.47 -26.99 -1.83
N TYR A 225 17.80 -25.85 -2.08
CA TYR A 225 16.46 -25.52 -1.57
C TYR A 225 15.40 -25.41 -2.69
N ALA A 226 15.68 -25.94 -3.88
CA ALA A 226 14.83 -25.70 -5.05
C ALA A 226 13.38 -26.21 -4.84
N GLU A 227 13.22 -27.36 -4.19
CA GLU A 227 11.91 -27.95 -3.91
C GLU A 227 11.14 -27.13 -2.86
N GLU A 228 11.80 -26.71 -1.79
CA GLU A 228 11.25 -25.90 -0.71
C GLU A 228 10.83 -24.52 -1.21
N LEU A 229 11.66 -23.88 -2.04
CA LEU A 229 11.36 -22.59 -2.66
C LEU A 229 10.16 -22.68 -3.61
N ALA A 230 10.07 -23.75 -4.41
CA ALA A 230 8.94 -23.98 -5.30
C ALA A 230 7.65 -24.21 -4.50
N TRP A 231 7.72 -25.00 -3.43
CA TRP A 231 6.60 -25.24 -2.54
C TRP A 231 6.13 -23.94 -1.85
N ALA A 232 7.06 -23.18 -1.28
CA ALA A 232 6.74 -21.91 -0.62
C ALA A 232 6.08 -20.92 -1.60
N ARG A 233 6.57 -20.85 -2.84
CA ARG A 233 5.94 -20.02 -3.89
C ARG A 233 4.50 -20.45 -4.16
N GLU A 234 4.25 -21.74 -4.34
CA GLU A 234 2.89 -22.25 -4.59
C GLU A 234 1.94 -21.91 -3.44
N ILE A 235 2.37 -22.15 -2.20
CA ILE A 235 1.52 -21.87 -1.02
C ILE A 235 1.28 -20.37 -0.87
N TYR A 236 2.30 -19.53 -1.07
CA TYR A 236 2.14 -18.08 -1.08
C TYR A 236 1.07 -17.64 -2.08
N ASP A 237 1.17 -18.09 -3.33
CA ASP A 237 0.25 -17.71 -4.41
C ASP A 237 -1.18 -18.18 -4.09
N ARG A 238 -1.36 -19.40 -3.55
CA ARG A 238 -2.66 -19.90 -3.10
C ARG A 238 -3.26 -19.07 -1.96
N CYS A 239 -2.43 -18.67 -0.98
CA CYS A 239 -2.88 -17.86 0.14
C CYS A 239 -3.28 -16.45 -0.30
N LEU A 240 -2.48 -15.83 -1.20
CA LEU A 240 -2.79 -14.52 -1.75
C LEU A 240 -4.07 -14.54 -2.58
N ASP A 241 -4.23 -15.50 -3.49
CA ASP A 241 -5.45 -15.68 -4.27
C ASP A 241 -6.69 -15.88 -3.38
N ARG A 242 -6.56 -16.72 -2.33
CA ARG A 242 -7.64 -16.92 -1.37
C ARG A 242 -8.02 -15.61 -0.66
N ALA A 243 -7.04 -14.79 -0.28
CA ALA A 243 -7.30 -13.49 0.32
C ALA A 243 -8.07 -12.58 -0.63
N LEU A 244 -7.57 -12.41 -1.86
CA LEU A 244 -8.19 -11.57 -2.89
C LEU A 244 -9.63 -12.01 -3.20
N ARG A 245 -9.87 -13.32 -3.35
CA ARG A 245 -11.22 -13.85 -3.55
C ARG A 245 -12.16 -13.52 -2.40
N HIS A 246 -11.69 -13.58 -1.16
CA HIS A 246 -12.52 -13.26 -0.01
C HIS A 246 -12.77 -11.76 0.14
N ILE A 247 -11.81 -10.89 -0.19
CA ILE A 247 -12.02 -9.44 -0.26
C ILE A 247 -13.06 -9.11 -1.34
N LYS A 248 -12.97 -9.74 -2.52
CA LYS A 248 -13.96 -9.59 -3.59
C LYS A 248 -15.36 -10.03 -3.15
N LYS A 249 -15.47 -11.17 -2.46
CA LYS A 249 -16.76 -11.64 -1.90
C LYS A 249 -17.29 -10.70 -0.81
N ALA A 250 -16.42 -10.16 0.05
CA ALA A 250 -16.81 -9.19 1.06
C ALA A 250 -17.49 -7.98 0.41
N LYS A 251 -16.90 -7.42 -0.65
CA LYS A 251 -17.52 -6.35 -1.43
C LYS A 251 -18.85 -6.76 -2.05
N GLN A 252 -18.91 -7.92 -2.72
CA GLN A 252 -20.17 -8.38 -3.33
C GLN A 252 -21.32 -8.49 -2.31
N VAL A 253 -21.03 -9.02 -1.12
CA VAL A 253 -22.02 -9.14 -0.04
C VAL A 253 -22.31 -7.77 0.60
N HIS A 254 -21.33 -6.87 0.66
CA HIS A 254 -21.54 -5.48 1.09
C HIS A 254 -22.46 -4.71 0.12
N ASP A 255 -22.27 -4.89 -1.18
CA ASP A 255 -23.12 -4.29 -2.22
C ASP A 255 -24.58 -4.81 -2.13
N GLU A 256 -24.82 -6.02 -1.59
CA GLU A 256 -26.17 -6.49 -1.25
C GLU A 256 -26.77 -5.69 -0.09
N MET A 257 -25.96 -5.38 0.94
CA MET A 257 -26.36 -4.56 2.09
C MET A 257 -26.71 -3.13 1.68
N GLU A 258 -25.88 -2.54 0.83
CA GLU A 258 -26.03 -1.15 0.37
C GLU A 258 -27.41 -0.90 -0.25
N ARG A 259 -28.01 -1.90 -0.91
CA ARG A 259 -29.35 -1.78 -1.51
C ARG A 259 -30.42 -1.37 -0.49
N TYR A 260 -30.37 -1.92 0.72
CA TYR A 260 -31.31 -1.56 1.78
C TYR A 260 -31.14 -0.10 2.22
N TYR A 261 -29.89 0.37 2.30
CA TYR A 261 -29.58 1.74 2.71
C TYR A 261 -29.86 2.75 1.60
N VAL A 262 -29.60 2.41 0.33
CA VAL A 262 -29.94 3.24 -0.83
C VAL A 262 -31.44 3.42 -0.95
N GLU A 263 -32.23 2.35 -0.76
CA GLU A 263 -33.69 2.44 -0.76
C GLU A 263 -34.23 3.35 0.36
N ALA A 264 -33.59 3.33 1.53
CA ALA A 264 -34.00 4.10 2.68
C ALA A 264 -33.41 5.53 2.74
N MET A 265 -32.57 5.94 1.78
CA MET A 265 -31.87 7.22 1.84
C MET A 265 -32.65 8.35 1.17
N ASP A 266 -32.86 9.46 1.88
CA ASP A 266 -33.26 10.75 1.29
C ASP A 266 -32.04 11.45 0.65
N PHE A 267 -31.79 11.11 -0.63
CA PHE A 267 -30.68 11.70 -1.38
C PHE A 267 -30.84 13.20 -1.63
N ASP A 268 -32.07 13.72 -1.72
CA ASP A 268 -32.31 15.15 -1.90
C ASP A 268 -31.94 15.92 -0.62
N GLY A 269 -32.29 15.38 0.55
CA GLY A 269 -31.86 15.89 1.85
C GLY A 269 -30.34 15.87 2.03
N VAL A 270 -29.67 14.76 1.67
CA VAL A 270 -28.20 14.65 1.70
C VAL A 270 -27.55 15.69 0.78
N GLU A 271 -28.05 15.87 -0.45
CA GLU A 271 -27.51 16.84 -1.40
C GLU A 271 -27.74 18.29 -0.93
N ALA A 272 -28.88 18.58 -0.31
CA ALA A 272 -29.13 19.87 0.32
C ALA A 272 -28.12 20.15 1.44
N LYS A 273 -27.86 19.16 2.31
CA LYS A 273 -26.87 19.28 3.39
C LYS A 273 -25.45 19.46 2.85
N ARG A 274 -25.09 18.74 1.78
CA ARG A 274 -23.79 18.91 1.10
C ARG A 274 -23.60 20.34 0.60
N ARG A 275 -24.62 20.93 -0.04
CA ARG A 275 -24.57 22.32 -0.55
C ARG A 275 -24.45 23.33 0.58
N GLU A 276 -25.19 23.14 1.66
CA GLU A 276 -25.09 23.97 2.87
C GLU A 276 -23.65 23.98 3.42
N ILE A 277 -23.08 22.79 3.64
CA ILE A 277 -21.72 22.65 4.18
C ILE A 277 -20.69 23.25 3.22
N LEU A 278 -20.80 22.98 1.92
CA LEU A 278 -19.89 23.55 0.92
C LEU A 278 -19.92 25.08 0.93
N ALA A 279 -21.11 25.69 0.99
CA ALA A 279 -21.24 27.14 1.06
C ALA A 279 -20.57 27.70 2.32
N ARG A 280 -20.73 27.04 3.47
CA ARG A 280 -20.06 27.42 4.73
C ARG A 280 -18.53 27.34 4.62
N ILE A 281 -18.00 26.25 4.05
CA ILE A 281 -16.56 26.07 3.84
C ILE A 281 -16.00 27.19 2.94
N LEU A 282 -16.68 27.48 1.83
CA LEU A 282 -16.25 28.53 0.90
C LEU A 282 -16.32 29.93 1.51
N ALA A 283 -17.22 30.18 2.47
CA ALA A 283 -17.28 31.45 3.18
C ALA A 283 -16.06 31.70 4.09
N TYR A 284 -15.37 30.65 4.56
CA TYR A 284 -14.12 30.80 5.32
C TYR A 284 -12.89 31.10 4.46
N ALA A 285 -12.99 30.92 3.13
CA ALA A 285 -11.91 31.22 2.20
C ALA A 285 -11.93 32.66 1.69
N GLN A 286 -12.94 33.46 2.09
CA GLN A 286 -13.08 34.89 1.80
C GLN A 286 -12.53 35.73 2.96
#